data_AF-A0A6P3S1D2-F1
#
_entry.id   AF-A0A6P3S1D2-F1
#
_cell.length_a   1.000
_cell.length_b   1.000
_cell.length_c   1.000
_cell.angle_alpha   90.00
_cell.angle_beta   90.00
_cell.angle_gamma   90.00
#
_symmetry.space_group_name_H-M   'P 1'
#
loop_
_entity.id
_entity.type
_entity.pdbx_description
1 polymer ?
#
loop_
_entity_poly.entity_id
_entity_poly.type
_entity_poly.pdbx_seq_one_letter_code
_entity_poly.pdbx_strand_id
1 'polypeptide(L)'
;MNSALGEQTASRSETRVKEVFGADAMRHVVLLFTRREDLGGESLREFVTKTNNRSLRSLVRECEGRYCAFDNRAAGPGQREQLEELMAVVERLDRERPGAFLRNDLFFEAQRLQRDGGGAGGGARGSYLAQVRAQVEKHKRDLEESERCCAPRALLGAKKWILLHMELCICLVWCSLLLLLILLTIWYHV
;
A
#
# COMPACT_ATOMS: atom_id res chain seq x y z
N MET A 1 -0.37 21.33 4.27
CA MET A 1 0.70 20.40 3.81
C MET A 1 0.94 20.58 2.31
N ASN A 2 2.14 21.00 1.87
CA ASN A 2 2.51 21.03 0.44
C ASN A 2 2.53 19.59 -0.11
N SER A 3 1.51 19.25 -0.87
CA SER A 3 1.16 17.88 -1.27
C SER A 3 2.22 17.18 -2.11
N ALA A 4 2.89 17.88 -3.02
CA ALA A 4 3.83 17.29 -3.98
C ALA A 4 5.18 16.86 -3.36
N LEU A 5 5.74 17.68 -2.46
CA LEU A 5 7.01 17.34 -1.78
C LEU A 5 6.82 16.19 -0.78
N GLY A 6 5.70 16.18 -0.05
CA GLY A 6 5.35 15.07 0.84
C GLY A 6 5.11 13.75 0.08
N GLU A 7 4.56 13.83 -1.13
CA GLU A 7 4.27 12.67 -1.98
C GLU A 7 5.55 11.97 -2.47
N GLN A 8 6.53 12.73 -2.96
CA GLN A 8 7.80 12.13 -3.43
C GLN A 8 8.61 11.51 -2.28
N THR A 9 8.60 12.13 -1.10
CA THR A 9 9.32 11.59 0.06
C THR A 9 8.65 10.34 0.63
N ALA A 10 7.30 10.30 0.66
CA ALA A 10 6.55 9.15 1.13
C ALA A 10 6.74 7.93 0.21
N SER A 11 6.63 8.14 -1.11
CA SER A 11 6.85 7.07 -2.09
C SER A 11 8.28 6.52 -2.03
N ARG A 12 9.30 7.39 -1.97
CA ARG A 12 10.70 6.94 -1.90
C ARG A 12 11.04 6.21 -0.60
N SER A 13 10.46 6.62 0.52
CA SER A 13 10.69 5.96 1.81
C SER A 13 10.00 4.60 1.88
N GLU A 14 8.77 4.50 1.37
CA GLU A 14 8.04 3.23 1.22
C GLU A 14 8.85 2.22 0.38
N THR A 15 9.31 2.62 -0.81
CA THR A 15 10.14 1.76 -1.68
C THR A 15 11.36 1.25 -0.93
N ARG A 16 12.06 2.12 -0.18
CA ARG A 16 13.23 1.73 0.60
C ARG A 16 12.92 0.74 1.72
N VAL A 17 11.80 0.90 2.41
CA VAL A 17 11.37 -0.06 3.44
C VAL A 17 11.15 -1.44 2.79
N LYS A 18 10.49 -1.49 1.63
CA LYS A 18 10.26 -2.74 0.89
C LYS A 18 11.56 -3.36 0.36
N GLU A 19 12.48 -2.56 -0.16
CA GLU A 19 13.80 -3.04 -0.63
C GLU A 19 14.61 -3.67 0.52
N VAL A 20 14.59 -3.06 1.71
CA VAL A 20 15.39 -3.54 2.84
C VAL A 20 14.72 -4.71 3.55
N PHE A 21 13.42 -4.60 3.84
CA PHE A 21 12.71 -5.51 4.73
C PHE A 21 11.73 -6.45 4.02
N GLY A 22 11.54 -6.28 2.71
CA GLY A 22 10.57 -7.02 1.91
C GLY A 22 9.21 -6.32 1.87
N ALA A 23 8.42 -6.61 0.83
CA ALA A 23 7.11 -5.97 0.64
C ALA A 23 6.13 -6.27 1.79
N ASP A 24 6.21 -7.47 2.38
CA ASP A 24 5.38 -7.87 3.52
C ASP A 24 5.65 -7.05 4.79
N ALA A 25 6.79 -6.34 4.86
CA ALA A 25 7.12 -5.48 5.99
C ALA A 25 6.08 -4.36 6.18
N MET A 26 5.48 -3.87 5.09
CA MET A 26 4.42 -2.83 5.15
C MET A 26 3.25 -3.25 6.03
N ARG A 27 3.05 -4.56 6.17
CA ARG A 27 1.99 -5.12 6.99
C ARG A 27 2.27 -5.05 8.51
N HIS A 28 3.47 -4.63 8.91
CA HIS A 28 3.86 -4.36 10.30
C HIS A 28 4.14 -2.86 10.54
N VAL A 29 3.93 -2.00 9.53
CA VAL A 29 4.18 -0.56 9.62
C VAL A 29 2.92 0.18 10.09
N VAL A 30 3.14 1.22 10.92
CA VAL A 30 2.15 2.23 11.29
C VAL A 30 2.58 3.57 10.71
N LEU A 31 1.69 4.23 9.98
CA LEU A 31 1.99 5.55 9.40
C LEU A 31 1.77 6.66 10.42
N LEU A 32 2.78 7.50 10.63
CA LEU A 32 2.70 8.62 11.55
C LEU A 32 2.56 9.94 10.78
N PHE A 33 1.42 10.60 10.91
CA PHE A 33 1.15 11.92 10.36
C PHE A 33 1.54 12.99 11.38
N THR A 34 2.64 13.70 11.13
CA THR A 34 3.04 14.83 11.98
C THR A 34 2.31 16.12 11.59
N ARG A 35 2.28 17.09 12.51
CA ARG A 35 1.57 18.37 12.39
C ARG A 35 0.05 18.19 12.37
N ARG A 36 -0.48 17.46 13.36
CA ARG A 36 -1.92 17.24 13.55
C ARG A 36 -2.71 18.55 13.61
N GLU A 37 -2.12 19.62 14.12
CA GLU A 37 -2.69 20.97 14.18
C GLU A 37 -3.07 21.54 12.80
N ASP A 38 -2.43 21.09 11.72
CA ASP A 38 -2.75 21.50 10.34
C ASP A 38 -4.11 20.93 9.86
N LEU A 39 -4.70 19.96 10.57
CA LEU A 39 -5.98 19.35 10.17
C LEU A 39 -7.17 20.30 10.39
N GLY A 40 -7.01 21.42 11.12
CA GLY A 40 -8.05 22.44 11.23
C GLY A 40 -9.37 21.94 11.82
N GLY A 41 -9.32 20.90 12.68
CA GLY A 41 -10.50 20.25 13.26
C GLY A 41 -11.05 19.07 12.46
N GLU A 42 -10.55 18.82 11.25
CA GLU A 42 -10.85 17.60 10.50
C GLU A 42 -10.21 16.37 11.18
N SER A 43 -10.92 15.25 11.19
CA SER A 43 -10.33 13.98 11.66
C SER A 43 -9.29 13.45 10.67
N LEU A 44 -8.23 12.80 11.15
CA LEU A 44 -7.23 12.20 10.26
C LEU A 44 -7.86 11.20 9.26
N ARG A 45 -8.88 10.46 9.71
CA ARG A 45 -9.63 9.53 8.87
C ARG A 45 -10.31 10.24 7.70
N GLU A 46 -10.93 11.39 7.94
CA GLU A 46 -11.55 12.20 6.88
C GLU A 46 -10.50 12.73 5.91
N PHE A 47 -9.40 13.28 6.40
CA PHE A 47 -8.29 13.74 5.57
C PHE A 47 -7.78 12.64 4.63
N VAL A 48 -7.52 11.44 5.16
CA VAL A 48 -7.06 10.28 4.38
C VAL A 48 -8.12 9.81 3.37
N THR A 49 -9.41 9.96 3.67
CA THR A 49 -10.50 9.55 2.77
C THR A 49 -10.72 10.56 1.65
N LYS A 50 -10.60 11.87 1.93
CA LYS A 50 -10.84 12.96 0.98
C LYS A 50 -9.61 13.29 0.13
N THR A 51 -8.42 12.80 0.49
CA THR A 51 -7.19 13.12 -0.25
C THR A 51 -7.20 12.57 -1.69
N ASN A 52 -6.87 13.44 -2.64
CA ASN A 52 -6.65 13.07 -4.04
C ASN A 52 -5.24 12.48 -4.27
N ASN A 53 -4.41 12.41 -3.23
CA ASN A 53 -3.06 11.85 -3.30
C ASN A 53 -3.14 10.32 -3.43
N ARG A 54 -2.97 9.82 -4.65
CA ARG A 54 -3.05 8.37 -4.95
C ARG A 54 -1.95 7.59 -4.26
N SER A 55 -0.74 8.17 -4.17
CA SER A 55 0.41 7.54 -3.52
C SER A 55 0.15 7.33 -2.03
N LEU A 56 -0.35 8.37 -1.35
CA LEU A 56 -0.74 8.31 0.06
C LEU A 56 -1.87 7.29 0.29
N ARG A 57 -2.88 7.26 -0.57
CA ARG A 57 -3.96 6.27 -0.50
C ARG A 57 -3.44 4.84 -0.70
N SER A 58 -2.47 4.63 -1.59
CA SER A 58 -1.84 3.32 -1.76
C SER A 58 -1.07 2.95 -0.49
N LEU A 59 -0.24 3.85 0.03
CA LEU A 59 0.55 3.63 1.23
C LEU A 59 -0.32 3.30 2.45
N VAL A 60 -1.43 4.01 2.65
CA VAL A 60 -2.40 3.70 3.72
C VAL A 60 -2.99 2.31 3.56
N ARG A 61 -3.34 1.90 2.33
CA ARG A 61 -3.87 0.56 2.04
C ARG A 61 -2.82 -0.53 2.29
N GLU A 62 -1.57 -0.28 1.94
CA GLU A 62 -0.47 -1.22 2.18
C GLU A 62 -0.14 -1.39 3.67
N CYS A 63 -0.32 -0.32 4.44
CA CYS A 63 -0.25 -0.38 5.90
C CYS A 63 -1.56 -0.89 6.53
N GLU A 64 -2.46 -1.49 5.75
CA GLU A 64 -3.76 -2.03 6.16
C GLU A 64 -4.60 -1.04 6.99
N GLY A 65 -4.51 0.26 6.68
CA GLY A 65 -5.23 1.33 7.37
C GLY A 65 -4.68 1.72 8.74
N ARG A 66 -3.49 1.25 9.12
CA ARG A 66 -2.82 1.64 10.38
C ARG A 66 -2.13 3.00 10.23
N TYR A 67 -2.68 4.00 10.91
CA TYR A 67 -2.10 5.34 10.97
C TYR A 67 -2.49 6.08 12.24
N CYS A 68 -1.69 7.06 12.63
CA CYS A 68 -1.93 7.98 13.76
C CYS A 68 -1.52 9.41 13.38
N ALA A 69 -2.12 10.43 14.03
CA ALA A 69 -1.69 11.83 13.88
C ALA A 69 -1.06 12.37 15.18
N PHE A 70 0.09 13.02 15.04
CA PHE A 70 0.87 13.60 16.14
C PHE A 70 1.03 15.10 15.95
N ASP A 71 0.73 15.85 17.00
CA ASP A 71 1.22 17.21 17.21
C ASP A 71 2.48 17.11 18.08
N ASN A 72 3.64 17.27 17.47
CA ASN A 72 4.93 17.17 18.16
C ASN A 72 5.18 18.32 19.16
N ARG A 73 4.28 19.32 19.21
CA ARG A 73 4.32 20.44 20.17
C ARG A 73 3.39 20.21 21.36
N ALA A 74 2.52 19.20 21.31
CA ALA A 74 1.61 18.87 22.40
C ALA A 74 2.39 18.48 23.67
N ALA A 75 1.90 18.94 24.82
CA ALA A 75 2.49 18.66 26.13
C ALA A 75 1.40 18.24 27.12
N GLY A 76 1.80 17.56 28.19
CA GLY A 76 0.89 17.19 29.28
C GLY A 76 -0.23 16.24 28.80
N PRO A 77 -1.51 16.52 29.10
CA PRO A 77 -2.63 15.64 28.75
C PRO A 77 -2.73 15.33 27.25
N GLY A 78 -2.56 16.33 26.38
CA GLY A 78 -2.68 16.13 24.93
C GLY A 78 -1.58 15.24 24.35
N GLN A 79 -0.38 15.27 24.94
CA GLN A 79 0.70 14.35 24.56
C GLN A 79 0.38 12.92 24.97
N ARG A 80 -0.18 12.72 26.17
CA ARG A 80 -0.56 11.40 26.68
C ARG A 80 -1.65 10.77 25.84
N GLU A 81 -2.67 11.55 25.47
CA GLU A 81 -3.77 11.08 24.61
C GLU A 81 -3.27 10.57 23.25
N GLN A 82 -2.35 11.30 22.59
CA GLN A 82 -1.77 10.89 21.31
C GLN A 82 -0.88 9.64 21.43
N LEU A 83 -0.18 9.49 22.56
CA LEU A 83 0.59 8.29 22.85
C LEU A 83 -0.32 7.08 23.08
N GLU A 84 -1.42 7.25 23.82
CA GLU A 84 -2.44 6.21 24.03
C GLU A 84 -3.06 5.77 22.69
N GLU A 85 -3.36 6.71 21.79
CA GLU A 85 -3.84 6.43 20.44
C GLU A 85 -2.85 5.56 19.65
N LEU A 86 -1.55 5.89 19.68
CA LEU A 86 -0.51 5.11 19.03
C LEU A 86 -0.38 3.71 19.64
N MET A 87 -0.36 3.61 20.96
CA MET A 87 -0.28 2.33 21.66
C MET A 87 -1.47 1.43 21.33
N ALA A 88 -2.68 1.97 21.24
CA ALA A 88 -3.85 1.21 20.81
C ALA A 88 -3.72 0.66 19.37
N VAL A 89 -3.07 1.39 18.47
CA VAL A 89 -2.77 0.89 17.11
C VAL A 89 -1.73 -0.23 17.14
N VAL A 90 -0.67 -0.07 17.94
CA VAL A 90 0.38 -1.09 18.10
C VAL A 90 -0.17 -2.37 18.74
N GLU A 91 -0.99 -2.25 19.79
CA GLU A 91 -1.64 -3.39 20.43
C GLU A 91 -2.61 -4.11 19.48
N ARG A 92 -3.34 -3.35 18.65
CA ARG A 92 -4.19 -3.97 17.62
C ARG A 92 -3.35 -4.75 16.62
N LEU A 93 -2.23 -4.19 16.17
CA LEU A 93 -1.30 -4.88 15.28
C LEU A 93 -0.78 -6.18 15.91
N ASP A 94 -0.40 -6.17 17.19
CA ASP A 94 0.07 -7.36 17.91
C ASP A 94 -1.04 -8.42 18.04
N ARG A 95 -2.29 -8.01 18.33
CA ARG A 95 -3.45 -8.91 18.40
C ARG A 95 -3.82 -9.53 17.05
N GLU A 96 -3.76 -8.75 15.98
CA GLU A 96 -4.00 -9.24 14.61
C GLU A 96 -2.89 -10.20 14.15
N ARG A 97 -1.71 -10.14 14.78
CA ARG A 97 -0.49 -10.84 14.35
C ARG A 97 0.34 -11.37 15.54
N PRO A 98 -0.25 -12.24 16.38
CA PRO A 98 0.39 -12.65 17.61
C PRO A 98 1.71 -13.39 17.32
N GLY A 99 2.82 -12.87 17.86
CA GLY A 99 4.15 -13.46 17.69
C GLY A 99 4.75 -13.37 16.27
N ALA A 100 4.05 -12.72 15.34
CA ALA A 100 4.60 -12.44 14.01
C ALA A 100 5.38 -11.12 14.06
N PHE A 101 6.63 -11.20 14.51
CA PHE A 101 7.59 -10.12 14.31
C PHE A 101 7.93 -10.03 12.83
N LEU A 102 8.40 -8.85 12.40
CA LEU A 102 9.06 -8.72 11.11
C LEU A 102 10.28 -9.64 11.08
N ARG A 103 10.07 -10.84 10.57
CA ARG A 103 11.03 -11.93 10.68
C ARG A 103 11.92 -11.86 9.45
N ASN A 104 13.17 -11.52 9.68
CA ASN A 104 14.22 -11.60 8.68
C ASN A 104 15.28 -12.54 9.25
N ASP A 105 15.64 -13.59 8.50
CA ASP A 105 16.64 -14.57 8.91
C ASP A 105 17.99 -13.91 9.27
N LEU A 106 18.27 -12.74 8.69
CA LEU A 106 19.43 -11.90 8.99
C LEU A 106 19.43 -11.30 10.40
N PHE A 107 18.27 -11.16 11.07
CA PHE A 107 18.23 -10.66 12.46
C PHE A 107 18.93 -11.63 13.40
N PHE A 108 18.74 -12.93 13.22
CA PHE A 108 19.39 -13.95 14.04
C PHE A 108 20.90 -13.96 13.82
N GLU A 109 21.35 -13.85 12.57
CA GLU A 109 22.78 -13.75 12.27
C GLU A 109 23.41 -12.49 12.87
N ALA A 110 22.72 -11.34 12.79
CA ALA A 110 23.17 -10.09 13.40
C ALA A 110 23.34 -10.24 14.91
N GLN A 111 22.37 -10.88 15.59
CA GLN A 111 22.43 -11.11 17.03
C GLN A 111 23.57 -12.06 17.43
N ARG A 112 23.85 -13.10 16.62
CA ARG A 112 24.98 -14.01 16.85
C ARG A 112 26.31 -13.27 16.72
N LEU A 113 26.47 -12.46 15.67
CA LEU A 113 27.68 -11.63 15.48
C LEU A 113 27.90 -10.63 16.61
N GLN A 114 26.84 -10.04 17.15
CA GLN A 114 26.94 -9.14 18.30
C GLN A 114 27.37 -9.88 19.57
N ARG A 115 26.88 -11.10 19.80
CA ARG A 115 27.26 -11.93 20.96
C ARG A 115 28.69 -12.47 20.88
N ASP A 116 29.16 -12.81 19.69
CA ASP A 116 30.52 -13.35 19.45
C ASP A 116 31.60 -12.24 19.31
N GLY A 117 31.20 -10.98 19.50
CA GLY A 117 31.97 -9.75 19.23
C GLY A 117 33.17 -9.45 20.14
N GLY A 118 33.86 -10.47 20.66
CA GLY A 118 35.14 -10.33 21.35
C GLY A 118 36.35 -10.94 20.64
N GLY A 119 36.17 -11.81 19.63
CA GLY A 119 37.32 -12.59 19.14
C GLY A 119 37.27 -13.21 17.73
N ALA A 120 36.17 -13.13 16.98
CA ALA A 120 36.08 -13.77 15.67
C ALA A 120 36.31 -12.77 14.51
N GLY A 121 37.35 -13.03 13.70
CA GLY A 121 37.88 -12.14 12.66
C GLY A 121 36.93 -11.79 11.51
N GLY A 122 37.35 -10.80 10.71
CA GLY A 122 36.57 -10.11 9.68
C GLY A 122 35.86 -10.97 8.62
N GLY A 123 36.15 -12.28 8.52
CA GLY A 123 35.46 -13.21 7.63
C GLY A 123 33.98 -13.42 7.97
N ALA A 124 33.61 -13.56 9.25
CA ALA A 124 32.21 -13.76 9.66
C ALA A 124 31.34 -12.54 9.34
N ARG A 125 31.87 -11.34 9.60
CA ARG A 125 31.22 -10.07 9.24
C ARG A 125 31.10 -9.89 7.72
N GLY A 126 32.12 -10.29 6.96
CA GLY A 126 32.08 -10.26 5.50
C GLY A 126 31.00 -11.17 4.92
N SER A 127 30.88 -12.39 5.44
CA SER A 127 29.82 -13.35 5.05
C SER A 127 28.42 -12.78 5.32
N TYR A 128 28.17 -12.26 6.53
CA TYR A 128 26.90 -11.62 6.86
C TYR A 128 26.55 -10.44 5.96
N LEU A 129 27.51 -9.54 5.67
CA LEU A 129 27.28 -8.42 4.77
C LEU A 129 26.94 -8.88 3.34
N ALA A 130 27.53 -9.99 2.89
CA ALA A 130 27.18 -10.60 1.60
C ALA A 130 25.74 -11.14 1.61
N GLN A 131 25.31 -11.77 2.70
CA GLN A 131 23.92 -12.25 2.86
C GLN A 131 22.92 -11.09 2.89
N VAL A 132 23.19 -10.03 3.65
CA VAL A 132 22.37 -8.80 3.68
C VAL A 132 22.22 -8.22 2.27
N ARG A 133 23.33 -8.08 1.55
CA ARG A 133 23.32 -7.55 0.18
C ARG A 133 22.49 -8.45 -0.74
N ALA A 134 22.70 -9.77 -0.70
CA ALA A 134 21.96 -10.71 -1.53
C ALA A 134 20.45 -10.65 -1.27
N GLN A 135 20.04 -10.48 -0.01
CA GLN A 135 18.62 -10.38 0.33
C GLN A 135 18.01 -9.05 -0.12
N VAL A 136 18.70 -7.92 0.05
CA VAL A 136 18.22 -6.61 -0.45
C VAL A 136 18.05 -6.65 -1.97
N GLU A 137 19.02 -7.21 -2.70
CA GLU A 137 18.90 -7.38 -4.15
C GLU A 137 17.77 -8.33 -4.56
N LYS A 138 17.47 -9.34 -3.74
CA LYS A 138 16.30 -10.20 -3.94
C LYS A 138 15.01 -9.40 -3.78
N HIS A 139 14.81 -8.72 -2.65
CA HIS A 139 13.62 -7.91 -2.41
C HIS A 139 13.42 -6.82 -3.47
N LYS A 140 14.51 -6.20 -3.94
CA LYS A 140 14.46 -5.20 -5.01
C LYS A 140 13.95 -5.80 -6.32
N ARG A 141 14.45 -6.98 -6.72
CA ARG A 141 13.95 -7.69 -7.92
C ARG A 141 12.48 -8.08 -7.79
N ASP A 142 12.09 -8.62 -6.64
CA ASP A 142 10.70 -9.02 -6.35
C ASP A 142 9.76 -7.79 -6.42
N LEU A 143 10.21 -6.63 -5.92
CA LEU A 143 9.49 -5.37 -5.99
C LEU A 143 9.32 -4.88 -7.43
N GLU A 144 10.39 -4.87 -8.22
CA GLU A 144 10.35 -4.50 -9.64
C GLU A 144 9.45 -5.44 -10.46
N GLU A 145 9.43 -6.74 -10.15
CA GLU A 145 8.55 -7.71 -10.80
C GLU A 145 7.08 -7.50 -10.44
N SER A 146 6.79 -7.23 -9.16
CA SER A 146 5.44 -6.93 -8.68
C SER A 146 4.86 -5.68 -9.36
N GLU A 147 5.66 -4.62 -9.49
CA GLU A 147 5.27 -3.38 -10.19
C GLU A 147 4.96 -3.63 -11.67
N ARG A 148 5.76 -4.47 -12.35
CA ARG A 148 5.50 -4.88 -13.75
C ARG A 148 4.20 -5.68 -13.90
N CYS A 149 3.81 -6.47 -12.91
CA CYS A 149 2.60 -7.30 -12.96
C CYS A 149 1.28 -6.54 -12.73
N CYS A 150 1.31 -5.40 -12.04
CA CYS A 150 0.10 -4.64 -11.69
C CYS A 150 -0.47 -3.79 -12.85
N ALA A 151 0.36 -3.39 -13.81
CA ALA A 151 -0.05 -2.52 -14.91
C ALA A 151 -1.05 -3.11 -15.95
N PRO A 152 -1.04 -4.42 -16.32
CA PRO A 152 -1.88 -4.90 -17.43
C PRO A 152 -3.24 -5.50 -17.04
N ARG A 153 -3.44 -5.97 -15.79
CA ARG A 153 -4.62 -6.81 -15.46
C ARG A 153 -5.93 -6.03 -15.37
N ALA A 154 -5.91 -4.82 -14.80
CA ALA A 154 -7.10 -3.96 -14.73
C ALA A 154 -7.52 -3.40 -16.11
N LEU A 155 -6.53 -3.08 -16.96
CA LEU A 155 -6.78 -2.58 -18.31
C LEU A 155 -7.45 -3.63 -19.20
N LEU A 156 -7.08 -4.91 -19.06
CA LEU A 156 -7.69 -6.01 -19.80
C LEU A 156 -9.17 -6.23 -19.41
N GLY A 157 -9.48 -6.13 -18.11
CA GLY A 157 -10.86 -6.27 -17.62
C GLY A 157 -11.79 -5.18 -18.16
N ALA A 158 -11.35 -3.92 -18.09
CA ALA A 158 -12.10 -2.79 -18.62
C ALA A 158 -12.31 -2.90 -20.14
N LYS A 159 -11.26 -3.27 -20.91
CA LYS A 159 -11.37 -3.46 -22.36
C LYS A 159 -12.38 -4.56 -22.74
N LYS A 160 -12.36 -5.69 -22.03
CA LYS A 160 -13.33 -6.80 -22.26
C LYS A 160 -14.76 -6.37 -21.95
N TRP A 161 -14.98 -5.65 -20.84
CA TRP A 161 -16.30 -5.15 -20.47
C TRP A 161 -16.85 -4.14 -21.49
N ILE A 162 -16.01 -3.20 -21.95
CA ILE A 162 -16.40 -2.23 -22.98
C ILE A 162 -16.74 -2.94 -24.30
N LEU A 163 -15.93 -3.91 -24.74
CA LEU A 163 -16.22 -4.65 -25.97
C LEU A 163 -17.55 -5.40 -25.90
N LEU A 164 -17.80 -6.12 -24.80
CA LEU A 164 -19.02 -6.89 -24.60
C LEU A 164 -20.28 -5.99 -24.57
N HIS A 165 -20.16 -4.83 -23.94
CA HIS A 165 -21.25 -3.88 -23.83
C HIS A 165 -21.59 -3.23 -25.18
N MET A 166 -20.58 -3.02 -26.05
CA MET A 166 -20.79 -2.49 -27.40
C MET A 166 -21.49 -3.50 -28.33
N GLU A 167 -21.13 -4.79 -28.28
CA GLU A 167 -21.81 -5.82 -29.07
C GLU A 167 -23.29 -5.96 -28.68
N LEU A 168 -23.60 -5.93 -27.38
CA LEU A 168 -24.97 -5.96 -26.88
C LEU A 168 -25.80 -4.77 -27.38
N CYS A 169 -25.23 -3.56 -27.34
CA CYS A 169 -25.91 -2.36 -27.85
C CYS A 169 -26.21 -2.46 -29.34
N ILE A 170 -25.26 -2.98 -30.14
CA ILE A 170 -25.46 -3.17 -31.59
C ILE A 170 -26.61 -4.17 -31.82
N CYS A 171 -26.59 -5.33 -31.18
CA CYS A 171 -27.64 -6.35 -31.31
C CYS A 171 -29.04 -5.79 -31.02
N LEU A 172 -29.20 -5.00 -29.95
CA LEU A 172 -30.49 -4.41 -29.59
C LEU A 172 -31.03 -3.44 -30.65
N VAL A 173 -30.16 -2.62 -31.26
CA VAL A 173 -30.55 -1.69 -32.33
C VAL A 173 -31.03 -2.45 -33.56
N TRP A 174 -30.30 -3.48 -34.00
CA TRP A 174 -30.69 -4.29 -35.16
C TRP A 174 -31.97 -5.08 -34.90
N CYS A 175 -32.14 -5.68 -33.72
CA CYS A 175 -33.38 -6.36 -33.34
C CYS A 175 -34.57 -5.39 -33.37
N SER A 176 -34.40 -4.17 -32.87
CA SER A 176 -35.46 -3.14 -32.87
C SER A 176 -35.84 -2.72 -34.29
N LEU A 177 -34.85 -2.48 -35.16
CA LEU A 177 -35.09 -2.16 -36.58
C LEU A 177 -35.80 -3.29 -37.32
N LEU A 178 -35.39 -4.54 -37.06
CA LEU A 178 -36.03 -5.72 -37.66
C LEU A 178 -37.49 -5.86 -37.21
N LEU A 179 -37.77 -5.67 -35.91
CA LEU A 179 -39.13 -5.70 -35.38
C LEU A 179 -40.00 -4.59 -35.98
N LEU A 180 -39.47 -3.37 -36.12
CA LEU A 180 -40.18 -2.26 -36.76
C LEU A 180 -40.50 -2.55 -38.23
N LEU A 181 -39.54 -3.11 -38.99
CA LEU A 181 -39.77 -3.52 -40.38
C LEU A 181 -40.88 -4.56 -40.49
N ILE A 182 -40.87 -5.58 -39.61
CA ILE A 182 -41.92 -6.61 -39.57
C ILE A 182 -43.29 -5.97 -39.29
N LEU A 183 -43.39 -5.09 -38.30
CA LEU A 183 -44.64 -4.40 -37.97
C LEU A 183 -45.15 -3.53 -39.12
N LEU A 184 -44.27 -2.82 -39.82
CA LEU A 184 -44.62 -2.04 -41.01
C LEU A 184 -45.13 -2.92 -42.15
N THR A 185 -44.50 -4.08 -42.39
CA THR A 185 -44.97 -5.02 -43.42
C THR A 185 -46.34 -5.60 -43.10
N ILE A 186 -46.63 -5.90 -41.83
CA ILE A 186 -47.95 -6.37 -41.40
C ILE A 186 -48.99 -5.26 -41.58
N TRP A 187 -48.68 -4.03 -41.17
CA TRP A 187 -49.60 -2.89 -41.31
C TRP A 187 -49.91 -2.54 -42.76
N TYR A 188 -48.92 -2.59 -43.66
CA TYR A 188 -49.13 -2.30 -45.09
C TYR A 188 -49.99 -3.35 -45.81
N HIS A 189 -50.06 -4.57 -45.28
CA HIS A 189 -50.77 -5.69 -45.90
C HIS A 189 -52.20 -5.90 -45.35
N VAL A 190 -52.59 -5.12 -44.33
CA VAL A 190 -53.93 -5.09 -43.72
C VAL A 190 -54.69 -3.88 -44.22
#